data_AF-A0A8T6BMX3-F1
#
_entry.id   AF-A0A8T6BMX3-F1
#
_cell.length_a   1.000
_cell.length_b   1.000
_cell.length_c   1.000
_cell.angle_alpha   90.00
_cell.angle_beta   90.00
_cell.angle_gamma   90.00
#
_symmetry.space_group_name_H-M   'P 1'
#
loop_
_entity.id
_entity.type
_entity.pdbx_description
1 polymer ?
#
loop_
_entity_poly.entity_id
_entity_poly.type
_entity_poly.pdbx_seq_one_letter_code
_entity_poly.pdbx_strand_id
1 'polypeptide(L)'
;MAKNTSCGVQLRIRGKVQGVGFRPFVWQLAQQLNLHGDVCNDGDGVEVRLLEDPETFLVQLHQHCPPLARIDSVEREPYIWSQLPTEFTIRQSTGGTMNTQIVPDAATCPACLAEMNTPGERRYRYPFINCTHCGPRFTIIRAMPYDRPFTVMAA
;
A
#
# COMPACT_ATOMS: atom_id res chain seq x y z
N MET A 1 -31.39 6.13 -17.00
CA MET A 1 -30.83 5.42 -15.84
C MET A 1 -30.03 6.44 -15.03
N ALA A 2 -30.55 6.88 -13.88
CA ALA A 2 -29.90 7.87 -13.04
C ALA A 2 -28.65 7.26 -12.41
N LYS A 3 -27.47 7.87 -12.62
CA LYS A 3 -26.26 7.51 -11.88
C LYS A 3 -26.48 7.98 -10.44
N ASN A 4 -26.62 7.04 -9.50
CA ASN A 4 -26.57 7.35 -8.07
C ASN A 4 -25.14 7.80 -7.73
N THR A 5 -24.87 9.09 -7.92
CA THR A 5 -23.65 9.74 -7.44
C THR A 5 -23.80 9.96 -5.94
N SER A 6 -22.96 9.31 -5.16
CA SER A 6 -22.82 9.57 -3.73
C SER A 6 -21.46 10.20 -3.45
N CYS A 7 -21.44 11.10 -2.47
CA CYS A 7 -20.22 11.74 -1.99
C CYS A 7 -19.39 10.74 -1.18
N GLY A 8 -18.09 10.68 -1.45
CA GLY A 8 -17.07 10.01 -0.66
C GLY A 8 -15.89 10.95 -0.42
N VAL A 9 -14.77 10.40 0.02
CA VAL A 9 -13.54 11.14 0.27
C VAL A 9 -12.37 10.51 -0.45
N GLN A 10 -11.51 11.34 -1.01
CA GLN A 10 -10.19 10.96 -1.50
C GLN A 10 -9.14 11.44 -0.50
N LEU A 11 -8.25 10.53 -0.14
CA LEU A 11 -7.10 10.77 0.73
C LEU A 11 -5.82 10.58 -0.08
N ARG A 12 -4.92 11.55 0.08
CA ARG A 12 -3.61 11.57 -0.56
C ARG A 12 -2.53 11.46 0.52
N ILE A 13 -1.85 10.33 0.55
CA ILE A 13 -0.87 10.00 1.59
C ILE A 13 0.53 10.07 0.98
N ARG A 14 1.38 10.95 1.52
CA ARG A 14 2.77 11.13 1.07
C ARG A 14 3.78 10.74 2.15
N GLY A 15 4.98 10.38 1.70
CA GLY A 15 6.10 9.97 2.55
C GLY A 15 6.72 8.67 2.07
N LYS A 16 7.25 7.87 3.00
CA LYS A 16 7.78 6.53 2.73
C LYS A 16 6.65 5.51 2.79
N VAL A 17 5.78 5.52 1.78
CA VAL A 17 4.53 4.73 1.79
C VAL A 17 4.45 3.72 0.65
N GLN A 18 5.49 3.60 -0.16
CA GLN A 18 5.55 2.64 -1.27
C GLN A 18 6.65 1.60 -1.04
N GLY A 19 6.41 0.35 -1.48
CA GLY A 19 7.34 -0.76 -1.25
C GLY A 19 7.38 -1.29 0.20
N VAL A 20 6.46 -0.86 1.06
CA VAL A 20 6.50 -1.17 2.51
C VAL A 20 5.28 -1.96 2.99
N GLY A 21 4.53 -2.57 2.06
CA GLY A 21 3.29 -3.27 2.39
C GLY A 21 2.10 -2.34 2.69
N PHE A 22 2.20 -1.06 2.34
CA PHE A 22 1.17 -0.06 2.67
C PHE A 22 -0.19 -0.35 2.02
N ARG A 23 -0.23 -0.74 0.74
CA ARG A 23 -1.49 -1.11 0.05
C ARG A 23 -2.22 -2.28 0.75
N PRO A 24 -1.55 -3.43 1.04
CA PRO A 24 -2.15 -4.48 1.87
C PRO A 24 -2.59 -4.01 3.26
N PHE A 25 -1.81 -3.16 3.93
CA PHE A 25 -2.17 -2.61 5.24
C PHE A 25 -3.45 -1.78 5.18
N VAL A 26 -3.54 -0.84 4.23
CA VAL A 26 -4.74 -0.04 3.99
C VAL A 26 -5.94 -0.92 3.68
N TRP A 27 -5.77 -1.92 2.82
CA TRP A 27 -6.83 -2.88 2.51
C TRP A 27 -7.31 -3.62 3.77
N GLN A 28 -6.40 -4.14 4.59
CA GLN A 28 -6.75 -4.84 5.82
C GLN A 28 -7.48 -3.92 6.81
N LEU A 29 -7.01 -2.68 6.97
CA LEU A 29 -7.63 -1.70 7.84
C LEU A 29 -9.05 -1.33 7.36
N ALA A 30 -9.24 -1.15 6.05
CA ALA A 30 -10.54 -0.89 5.46
C ALA A 30 -11.52 -2.06 5.70
N GLN A 31 -11.06 -3.31 5.58
CA GLN A 31 -11.86 -4.49 5.90
C GLN A 31 -12.27 -4.54 7.38
N GLN A 32 -11.34 -4.25 8.30
CA GLN A 32 -11.63 -4.23 9.74
C GLN A 32 -12.66 -3.16 10.14
N LEU A 33 -12.66 -2.04 9.42
CA LEU A 33 -13.58 -0.93 9.65
C LEU A 33 -14.84 -0.99 8.77
N ASN A 34 -15.01 -2.05 7.98
CA ASN A 34 -16.13 -2.25 7.04
C ASN A 34 -16.33 -1.04 6.09
N LEU A 35 -15.22 -0.54 5.54
CA LEU A 35 -15.19 0.57 4.59
C LEU A 35 -15.20 0.06 3.15
N HIS A 36 -15.70 0.88 2.23
CA HIS A 36 -15.78 0.57 0.80
C HIS A 36 -15.04 1.59 -0.03
N GLY A 37 -14.39 1.13 -1.11
CA GLY A 37 -13.60 2.00 -1.97
C GLY A 37 -12.34 1.31 -2.49
N ASP A 38 -11.24 2.04 -2.53
CA ASP A 38 -10.00 1.48 -3.07
C ASP A 38 -8.73 2.20 -2.64
N VAL A 39 -7.60 1.52 -2.87
CA VAL A 39 -6.25 2.06 -2.71
C VAL A 39 -5.40 1.78 -3.94
N CYS A 40 -4.60 2.74 -4.37
CA CYS A 40 -3.54 2.52 -5.36
C CYS A 40 -2.25 3.29 -5.01
N ASN A 41 -1.15 2.86 -5.63
CA ASN A 41 0.05 3.68 -5.69
C ASN A 41 0.01 4.52 -6.95
N ASP A 42 0.51 5.74 -6.87
CA ASP A 42 0.82 6.54 -8.05
C ASP A 42 2.18 7.26 -7.91
N GLY A 43 2.47 8.19 -8.82
CA GLY A 43 3.72 8.97 -8.81
C GLY A 43 3.88 9.87 -7.57
N ASP A 44 2.80 10.17 -6.85
CA ASP A 44 2.74 11.16 -5.77
C ASP A 44 2.32 10.53 -4.43
N GLY A 45 2.63 9.24 -4.24
CA GLY A 45 2.39 8.51 -2.99
C GLY A 45 1.30 7.46 -3.11
N VAL A 46 0.38 7.44 -2.14
CA VAL A 46 -0.73 6.49 -2.08
C VAL A 46 -2.04 7.27 -2.12
N GLU A 47 -2.92 6.89 -3.03
CA GLU A 47 -4.29 7.38 -3.10
C GLU A 47 -5.23 6.36 -2.44
N VAL A 48 -6.06 6.82 -1.52
CA VAL A 48 -7.13 6.02 -0.90
C VAL A 48 -8.45 6.73 -1.15
N ARG A 49 -9.44 6.03 -1.70
CA ARG A 49 -10.78 6.55 -1.87
C ARG A 49 -11.73 5.75 -0.99
N LEU A 50 -12.56 6.46 -0.23
CA LEU A 50 -13.53 5.87 0.69
C LEU A 50 -14.92 6.38 0.36
N LEU A 51 -15.92 5.52 0.53
CA LEU A 51 -17.32 5.91 0.51
C LEU A 51 -17.73 6.54 1.84
N GLU A 52 -17.25 5.98 2.94
CA GLU A 52 -17.56 6.41 4.30
C GLU A 52 -16.63 7.54 4.79
N ASP A 53 -16.96 8.05 5.98
CA ASP A 53 -16.14 9.03 6.70
C ASP A 53 -14.76 8.46 7.09
N PRO A 54 -13.66 9.22 6.91
CA PRO A 54 -12.31 8.70 7.08
C PRO A 54 -11.75 8.82 8.50
N GLU A 55 -12.46 9.40 9.48
CA GLU A 55 -11.84 9.82 10.74
C GLU A 55 -11.28 8.64 11.54
N THR A 56 -12.07 7.57 11.73
CA THR A 56 -11.58 6.35 12.39
C THR A 56 -10.45 5.68 11.62
N PHE A 57 -10.54 5.69 10.29
CA PHE A 57 -9.50 5.15 9.41
C PHE A 57 -8.18 5.90 9.58
N LEU A 58 -8.20 7.24 9.59
CA LEU A 58 -7.01 8.07 9.73
C LEU A 58 -6.33 7.87 11.09
N VAL A 59 -7.11 7.78 12.18
CA VAL A 59 -6.56 7.49 13.51
C VAL A 59 -5.82 6.15 13.52
N GLN A 60 -6.45 5.09 13.02
CA GLN A 60 -5.86 3.76 12.98
C GLN A 60 -4.67 3.66 12.01
N LEU A 61 -4.73 4.38 10.88
CA LEU A 61 -3.67 4.47 9.89
C LEU A 61 -2.36 4.99 10.52
N HIS A 62 -2.46 6.03 11.35
CA HIS A 62 -1.32 6.60 12.06
C HIS A 62 -0.84 5.71 13.20
N GLN A 63 -1.75 5.12 13.98
CA GLN A 63 -1.40 4.27 15.14
C GLN A 63 -0.73 2.94 14.74
N HIS A 64 -1.12 2.38 13.60
CA HIS A 64 -0.69 1.05 13.16
C HIS A 64 0.16 1.08 11.89
N CYS A 65 0.78 2.23 11.59
CA CYS A 65 1.60 2.42 10.41
C CYS A 65 2.68 1.31 10.30
N PRO A 66 2.85 0.65 9.13
CA PRO A 66 3.85 -0.40 8.97
C PRO A 66 5.26 0.05 9.37
N PRO A 67 6.13 -0.83 9.87
CA PRO A 67 7.39 -0.43 10.52
C PRO A 67 8.39 0.25 9.57
N LEU A 68 8.36 -0.07 8.27
CA LEU A 68 9.17 0.58 7.25
C LEU A 68 8.48 1.81 6.64
N ALA A 69 7.19 2.01 6.94
CA ALA A 69 6.42 3.11 6.42
C ALA A 69 6.60 4.35 7.28
N ARG A 70 6.51 5.52 6.65
CA ARG A 70 6.42 6.80 7.34
C ARG A 70 5.48 7.71 6.58
N ILE A 71 4.42 8.15 7.24
CA ILE A 71 3.45 9.11 6.70
C ILE A 71 3.98 10.51 7.04
N ASP A 72 4.28 11.29 6.01
CA ASP A 72 4.76 12.68 6.14
C ASP A 72 3.57 13.66 6.08
N SER A 73 2.58 13.38 5.22
CA SER A 73 1.36 14.18 5.12
C SER A 73 0.17 13.35 4.64
N VAL A 74 -1.03 13.79 5.03
CA VAL A 74 -2.30 13.29 4.49
C VAL A 74 -3.16 14.48 4.09
N GLU A 75 -3.51 14.57 2.82
CA GLU A 75 -4.49 15.54 2.30
C GLU A 75 -5.81 14.84 2.07
N ARG A 76 -6.91 15.57 2.21
CA ARG A 76 -8.27 15.06 2.01
C ARG A 76 -9.05 16.00 1.10
N GLU A 77 -9.83 15.42 0.20
CA GLU A 77 -10.73 16.16 -0.67
C GLU A 77 -12.03 15.38 -0.92
N PRO A 78 -13.17 16.06 -1.14
CA PRO A 78 -14.40 15.39 -1.53
C PRO A 78 -14.23 14.65 -2.86
N TYR A 79 -14.80 13.46 -2.97
CA TYR A 79 -14.78 12.65 -4.19
C TYR A 79 -16.19 12.21 -4.56
N ILE A 80 -16.53 12.21 -5.86
CA ILE A 80 -17.85 11.77 -6.34
C ILE A 80 -17.70 10.43 -7.04
N TRP A 81 -18.33 9.41 -6.48
CA TRP A 81 -18.35 8.08 -7.09
C TRP A 81 -19.30 8.04 -8.27
N SER A 82 -18.81 7.60 -9.44
CA SER A 82 -19.66 7.33 -10.60
C SER A 82 -20.52 6.06 -10.42
N GLN A 83 -20.00 5.13 -9.64
CA GLN A 83 -20.66 3.91 -9.19
C GLN A 83 -20.18 3.63 -7.76
N LEU A 84 -21.12 3.32 -6.88
CA LEU A 84 -20.80 3.00 -5.50
C LEU A 84 -19.97 1.72 -5.39
N PRO A 85 -18.84 1.74 -4.68
CA PRO A 85 -18.10 0.53 -4.38
C PRO A 85 -18.91 -0.33 -3.40
N THR A 86 -18.95 -1.64 -3.64
CA THR A 86 -19.56 -2.63 -2.73
C THR A 86 -18.51 -3.37 -1.91
N GLU A 87 -17.24 -3.09 -2.13
CA GLU A 87 -16.09 -3.70 -1.46
C GLU A 87 -14.92 -2.70 -1.42
N PHE A 88 -13.85 -3.06 -0.71
CA PHE A 88 -12.60 -2.32 -0.74
C PHE A 88 -11.53 -3.08 -1.53
N THR A 89 -10.98 -2.46 -2.57
CA THR A 89 -10.04 -3.13 -3.50
C THR A 89 -8.68 -2.47 -3.59
N ILE A 90 -7.65 -3.24 -3.92
CA ILE A 90 -6.35 -2.70 -4.32
C ILE A 90 -6.37 -2.53 -5.83
N ARG A 91 -6.44 -1.29 -6.31
CA ARG A 91 -6.43 -0.97 -7.74
C ARG A 91 -5.02 -1.09 -8.32
N GLN A 92 -4.96 -1.19 -9.65
CA GLN A 92 -3.70 -1.07 -10.37
C GLN A 92 -3.06 0.28 -10.13
N SER A 93 -1.74 0.27 -9.96
CA SER A 93 -0.95 1.48 -9.76
C SER A 93 -0.99 2.34 -11.03
N THR A 94 -1.16 3.64 -10.88
CA THR A 94 -1.22 4.59 -12.00
C THR A 94 0.11 5.33 -12.16
N GLY A 95 0.59 5.44 -13.40
CA GLY A 95 1.79 6.24 -13.70
C GLY A 95 1.56 7.74 -13.46
N GLY A 96 2.63 8.49 -13.27
CA GLY A 96 2.58 9.95 -13.08
C GLY A 96 3.96 10.56 -12.89
N THR A 97 4.03 11.87 -12.73
CA THR A 97 5.26 12.58 -12.35
C THR A 97 5.78 12.08 -11.00
N MET A 98 7.08 11.81 -10.93
CA MET A 98 7.75 11.22 -9.77
C MET A 98 7.87 12.25 -8.62
N ASN A 99 7.00 12.15 -7.62
CA ASN A 99 7.06 12.94 -6.40
C ASN A 99 6.86 12.06 -5.15
N THR A 100 7.69 11.03 -4.99
CA THR A 100 7.54 10.03 -3.93
C THR A 100 8.89 9.50 -3.47
N GLN A 101 8.99 9.10 -2.20
CA GLN A 101 10.23 8.64 -1.59
C GLN A 101 10.45 7.14 -1.82
N ILE A 102 11.66 6.79 -2.26
CA ILE A 102 12.08 5.39 -2.37
C ILE A 102 12.64 4.93 -1.02
N VAL A 103 12.15 3.79 -0.54
CA VAL A 103 12.56 3.21 0.74
C VAL A 103 13.89 2.46 0.55
N PRO A 104 14.87 2.59 1.48
CA PRO A 104 16.12 1.84 1.41
C PRO A 104 15.89 0.33 1.53
N ASP A 105 16.90 -0.43 1.16
CA ASP A 105 16.92 -1.88 1.39
C ASP A 105 16.90 -2.19 2.89
N ALA A 106 16.29 -3.32 3.26
CA ALA A 106 16.20 -3.76 4.65
C ALA A 106 16.69 -5.19 4.82
N ALA A 107 17.43 -5.44 5.91
CA ALA A 107 17.87 -6.78 6.27
C ALA A 107 16.67 -7.73 6.50
N THR A 108 16.89 -9.03 6.32
CA THR A 108 15.88 -10.07 6.52
C THR A 108 15.28 -9.97 7.92
N CYS A 109 13.94 -9.87 8.00
CA CYS A 109 13.24 -9.73 9.28
C CYS A 109 13.18 -11.07 10.04
N PRO A 110 12.90 -11.05 11.37
CA PRO A 110 12.81 -12.26 12.18
C PRO A 110 11.79 -13.29 11.66
N ALA A 111 10.67 -12.83 11.09
CA ALA A 111 9.64 -13.72 10.52
C ALA A 111 10.16 -14.51 9.31
N CYS A 112 10.81 -13.83 8.35
CA CYS A 112 11.44 -14.51 7.22
C CYS A 112 12.59 -15.41 7.66
N LEU A 113 13.38 -14.99 8.66
CA LEU A 113 14.45 -15.83 9.19
C LEU A 113 13.91 -17.11 9.85
N ALA A 114 12.77 -17.03 10.54
CA ALA A 114 12.12 -18.20 11.12
C ALA A 114 11.60 -19.17 10.04
N GLU A 115 10.92 -18.66 9.01
CA GLU A 115 10.44 -19.49 7.89
C GLU A 115 11.61 -20.15 7.13
N MET A 116 12.69 -19.39 6.88
CA MET A 116 13.89 -19.90 6.21
C MET A 116 14.56 -21.04 6.98
N ASN A 117 14.51 -21.01 8.32
CA ASN A 117 15.21 -21.95 9.18
C ASN A 117 14.36 -23.13 9.69
N THR A 118 13.06 -23.16 9.39
CA THR A 118 12.14 -24.21 9.86
C THR A 118 11.97 -25.31 8.82
N PRO A 119 12.42 -26.56 9.06
CA PRO A 119 12.17 -27.68 8.15
C PRO A 119 10.67 -27.92 7.97
N GLY A 120 10.23 -28.14 6.73
CA GLY A 120 8.83 -28.35 6.39
C GLY A 120 8.08 -27.08 5.96
N GLU A 121 8.62 -25.90 6.26
CA GLU A 121 8.11 -24.65 5.68
C GLU A 121 8.37 -24.58 4.18
N ARG A 122 7.44 -23.96 3.44
CA ARG A 122 7.53 -23.86 1.98
C ARG A 122 8.82 -23.18 1.52
N ARG A 123 9.34 -22.22 2.30
CA ARG A 123 10.55 -21.45 1.98
C ARG A 123 11.77 -21.87 2.82
N TYR A 124 11.79 -23.10 3.34
CA TYR A 124 12.96 -23.64 4.03
C TYR A 124 14.22 -23.54 3.16
N ARG A 125 15.26 -22.87 3.67
CA ARG A 125 16.54 -22.56 3.00
C ARG A 125 16.42 -21.80 1.67
N TYR A 126 15.33 -21.09 1.42
CA TYR A 126 15.18 -20.27 0.21
C TYR A 126 16.03 -18.97 0.29
N PRO A 127 17.07 -18.79 -0.55
CA PRO A 127 18.03 -17.69 -0.38
C PRO A 127 17.47 -16.29 -0.66
N PHE A 128 16.39 -16.20 -1.45
CA PHE A 128 15.77 -14.92 -1.83
C PHE A 128 14.50 -14.61 -1.04
N ILE A 129 14.33 -15.22 0.14
CA ILE A 129 13.16 -14.95 0.98
C ILE A 129 13.13 -13.48 1.39
N ASN A 130 11.98 -12.84 1.17
CA ASN A 130 11.67 -11.52 1.67
C ASN A 130 10.16 -11.39 1.86
N CYS A 131 9.75 -10.36 2.59
CA CYS A 131 8.34 -10.00 2.76
C CYS A 131 8.19 -8.48 2.57
N THR A 132 7.00 -7.95 2.86
CA THR A 132 6.75 -6.51 2.81
C THR A 132 7.60 -5.69 3.79
N HIS A 133 8.11 -6.32 4.85
CA HIS A 133 8.91 -5.70 5.92
C HIS A 133 10.43 -5.88 5.78
N CYS A 134 10.92 -6.55 4.73
CA CYS A 134 12.36 -6.76 4.53
C CYS A 134 12.75 -6.97 3.06
N GLY A 135 14.05 -7.10 2.81
CA GLY A 135 14.63 -7.41 1.51
C GLY A 135 14.97 -6.16 0.70
N PRO A 136 15.41 -6.36 -0.56
CA PRO A 136 15.81 -5.27 -1.43
C PRO A 136 14.61 -4.43 -1.85
N ARG A 137 14.84 -3.12 -2.01
CA ARG A 137 13.91 -2.08 -2.44
C ARG A 137 14.61 -1.13 -3.40
N PHE A 138 15.41 -0.21 -2.88
CA PHE A 138 16.13 0.78 -3.66
C PHE A 138 17.03 0.13 -4.72
N THR A 139 17.71 -0.96 -4.38
CA THR A 139 18.62 -1.64 -5.32
C THR A 139 17.91 -2.37 -6.46
N ILE A 140 16.61 -2.61 -6.37
CA ILE A 140 15.86 -3.40 -7.35
C ILE A 140 14.80 -2.62 -8.11
N ILE A 141 14.52 -1.37 -7.75
CA ILE A 141 13.51 -0.56 -8.42
C ILE A 141 14.05 0.07 -9.71
N ARG A 142 13.23 0.08 -10.76
CA ARG A 142 13.53 0.70 -12.06
C ARG A 142 12.73 1.98 -12.30
N ALA A 143 11.49 2.04 -11.81
CA ALA A 143 10.60 3.20 -11.93
C ALA A 143 9.55 3.20 -10.80
N MET A 144 8.88 4.34 -10.59
CA MET A 144 7.67 4.41 -9.76
C MET A 144 6.41 4.46 -10.63
N PRO A 145 5.23 4.10 -10.11
CA PRO A 145 4.94 3.62 -8.75
C PRO A 145 5.63 2.30 -8.40
N TYR A 146 5.91 2.04 -7.12
CA TYR A 146 6.50 0.77 -6.68
C TYR A 146 5.53 -0.36 -7.01
N ASP A 147 5.86 -1.12 -8.05
CA ASP A 147 5.13 -2.30 -8.48
C ASP A 147 6.07 -3.30 -9.16
N ARG A 148 5.71 -4.59 -9.15
CA ARG A 148 6.59 -5.66 -9.63
C ARG A 148 7.11 -5.43 -11.06
N PRO A 149 6.28 -5.04 -12.05
CA PRO A 149 6.74 -4.77 -13.41
C PRO A 149 7.82 -3.68 -13.50
N PHE A 150 7.90 -2.81 -12.50
CA PHE A 150 8.86 -1.70 -12.42
C PHE A 150 10.04 -2.03 -11.50
N THR A 151 10.31 -3.30 -11.24
CA THR A 151 11.49 -3.78 -10.51
C THR A 151 12.28 -4.79 -11.35
N VAL A 152 13.50 -5.13 -10.92
CA VAL A 152 14.27 -6.22 -11.56
C VAL A 152 13.60 -7.59 -11.38
N MET A 153 12.60 -7.72 -10.51
CA MET A 153 11.81 -8.96 -10.30
C MET A 153 10.72 -9.18 -11.36
N ALA A 154 10.67 -8.33 -12.40
CA ALA A 154 9.69 -8.42 -13.47
C ALA A 154 9.89 -9.61 -14.43
N ALA A 155 11.11 -10.17 -14.48
CA ALA A 155 11.50 -11.29 -15.33
C ALA A 155 11.73 -12.56 -14.52
#